data_AF-A0A1X7F513-F1
#
_entry.id   AF-A0A1X7F513-F1
#
_cell.length_a   1.000
_cell.length_b   1.000
_cell.length_c   1.000
_cell.angle_alpha   90.00
_cell.angle_beta   90.00
_cell.angle_gamma   90.00
#
_symmetry.space_group_name_H-M   'P 1'
#
loop_
_entity.id
_entity.type
_entity.pdbx_description
1 polymer ?
#
loop_
_entity_poly.entity_id
_entity_poly.type
_entity_poly.pdbx_seq_one_letter_code
_entity_poly.pdbx_strand_id
1 'polypeptide(L)'
;MGARRTAATALLLLVTLTVGGCSGDSEPADDSTDAASSASADPSTAADTEETEEADASDDAPADDTSIKDVLDAAGVDDDLVNRLGEVGDANGYGLGVGVETDLEQRRGLAALQVDTCRNVAVGYRSWDGIQNSDVGGGATEEQAAAMADFLRTEFCPHVAPLKEGPLPEQTLGGPTEDEQGGRGLATTQTWWEHRYQRVSWTKECAAQTGQPLGDPLAYRIARDAVMCAEVPRAQAKGRFVAVDVVFASPVGADRAGKTVLSLLPSGASVSGETEGTNPDWSPLDGGCLAVDFRADGLAKVLADGPGDPDPWAHGIYYSDGATEDGAVGPYTGKVKQILLGTGKNEPSADGETAC
;
A
#
# COMPACT_ATOMS: atom_id res chain seq x y z
N MET A 1 50.27 29.25 12.23
CA MET A 1 50.36 27.80 12.49
C MET A 1 48.93 27.32 12.74
N GLY A 2 48.25 26.51 11.96
CA GLY A 2 48.45 25.92 10.64
C GLY A 2 47.12 25.21 10.35
N ALA A 3 46.40 25.67 9.33
CA ALA A 3 45.10 25.11 8.92
C ALA A 3 45.27 23.70 8.35
N ARG A 4 44.29 22.82 8.59
CA ARG A 4 44.07 21.63 7.74
C ARG A 4 42.63 21.61 7.27
N ARG A 5 42.50 21.94 5.99
CA ARG A 5 41.36 21.63 5.13
C ARG A 5 41.44 20.14 4.76
N THR A 6 40.33 19.45 4.80
CA THR A 6 40.13 18.23 4.01
C THR A 6 38.88 18.43 3.17
N ALA A 7 39.12 18.57 1.87
CA ALA A 7 38.11 18.49 0.83
C ALA A 7 37.69 17.02 0.68
N ALA A 8 36.40 16.76 0.52
CA ALA A 8 35.89 15.50 0.03
C ALA A 8 35.11 15.77 -1.26
N THR A 9 35.50 15.00 -2.27
CA THR A 9 35.21 15.13 -3.68
C THR A 9 33.79 14.67 -4.00
N ALA A 10 33.10 15.40 -4.87
CA ALA A 10 31.84 15.02 -5.47
C ALA A 10 31.97 13.72 -6.30
N LEU A 11 31.00 12.82 -6.20
CA LEU A 11 30.76 11.76 -7.18
C LEU A 11 29.38 12.00 -7.81
N LEU A 12 29.38 12.61 -9.00
CA LEU A 12 28.22 12.65 -9.89
C LEU A 12 28.10 11.28 -10.57
N LEU A 13 27.00 10.57 -10.35
CA LEU A 13 26.59 9.46 -11.21
C LEU A 13 25.58 9.98 -12.23
N LEU A 14 26.09 10.29 -13.43
CA LEU A 14 25.29 10.42 -14.64
C LEU A 14 24.84 9.01 -15.06
N VAL A 15 23.54 8.72 -14.98
CA VAL A 15 22.95 7.59 -15.70
C VAL A 15 22.46 8.10 -17.05
N THR A 16 23.28 7.87 -18.08
CA THR A 16 22.91 8.04 -19.48
C THR A 16 22.10 6.82 -19.94
N LEU A 17 20.80 7.00 -20.16
CA LEU A 17 19.99 6.07 -20.94
C LEU A 17 20.34 6.21 -22.42
N THR A 18 21.25 5.36 -22.90
CA THR A 18 21.53 5.19 -24.33
C THR A 18 20.47 4.31 -24.96
N VAL A 19 19.57 4.91 -25.74
CA VAL A 19 18.74 4.20 -26.73
C VAL A 19 19.65 3.86 -27.92
N GLY A 20 20.20 2.65 -27.92
CA GLY A 20 20.96 2.09 -29.03
C GLY A 20 20.02 1.38 -30.00
N GLY A 21 19.80 1.98 -31.16
CA GLY A 21 19.23 1.32 -32.33
C GLY A 21 20.32 0.81 -33.29
N CYS A 22 19.90 -0.17 -34.10
CA CYS A 22 20.38 -0.57 -35.43
C CYS A 22 21.20 -1.88 -35.57
N SER A 23 20.53 -2.81 -36.28
CA SER A 23 20.95 -3.53 -37.51
C SER A 23 21.81 -4.79 -37.42
N GLY A 24 21.26 -5.88 -37.99
CA GLY A 24 21.91 -7.14 -38.29
C GLY A 24 21.08 -7.97 -39.27
N ASP A 25 21.24 -7.64 -40.55
CA ASP A 25 20.74 -8.22 -41.80
C ASP A 25 21.00 -9.73 -41.94
N SER A 26 20.02 -10.51 -42.43
CA SER A 26 20.20 -11.82 -43.14
C SER A 26 18.86 -12.36 -43.68
N GLU A 27 18.61 -12.09 -44.96
CA GLU A 27 17.79 -12.89 -45.90
C GLU A 27 18.68 -13.96 -46.60
N PRO A 28 18.18 -14.88 -47.48
CA PRO A 28 16.80 -15.13 -47.96
C PRO A 28 16.39 -16.63 -47.99
N ALA A 29 15.11 -16.89 -48.29
CA ALA A 29 14.68 -17.82 -49.35
C ALA A 29 13.16 -17.72 -49.63
N ASP A 30 12.86 -17.49 -50.91
CA ASP A 30 11.67 -17.78 -51.75
C ASP A 30 10.57 -18.68 -51.13
N ASP A 31 9.28 -18.56 -51.47
CA ASP A 31 8.70 -18.47 -52.80
C ASP A 31 7.18 -18.21 -52.73
N SER A 32 6.63 -17.67 -53.82
CA SER A 32 5.28 -17.85 -54.38
C SER A 32 4.12 -16.99 -53.84
N THR A 33 3.79 -15.88 -54.51
CA THR A 33 2.93 -15.65 -55.71
C THR A 33 1.42 -15.48 -55.45
N ASP A 34 0.98 -14.31 -55.92
CA ASP A 34 -0.29 -14.00 -56.60
C ASP A 34 -1.62 -14.13 -55.85
N ALA A 35 -2.31 -13.00 -55.62
CA ALA A 35 -3.19 -12.45 -56.67
C ALA A 35 -3.87 -11.13 -56.25
N ALA A 36 -3.47 -10.10 -56.97
CA ALA A 36 -4.12 -8.86 -57.40
C ALA A 36 -5.58 -8.50 -57.03
N SER A 37 -5.69 -7.22 -56.66
CA SER A 37 -6.51 -6.15 -57.28
C SER A 37 -8.03 -6.12 -57.10
N SER A 38 -8.45 -5.03 -56.45
CA SER A 38 -9.32 -3.94 -56.97
C SER A 38 -10.22 -3.47 -55.82
N ALA A 39 -10.66 -2.24 -55.65
CA ALA A 39 -10.39 -0.90 -56.16
C ALA A 39 -11.51 -0.03 -55.54
N SER A 40 -11.23 1.27 -55.35
CA SER A 40 -12.20 2.38 -55.40
C SER A 40 -13.06 2.73 -54.17
N ALA A 41 -12.72 3.92 -53.65
CA ALA A 41 -13.57 5.12 -53.54
C ALA A 41 -14.69 5.19 -52.48
N ASP A 42 -14.40 5.88 -51.36
CA ASP A 42 -14.85 7.25 -50.99
C ASP A 42 -16.36 7.64 -51.09
N PRO A 43 -16.79 8.78 -50.50
CA PRO A 43 -17.48 8.91 -49.22
C PRO A 43 -18.97 9.36 -49.36
N SER A 44 -19.78 9.31 -48.29
CA SER A 44 -20.97 10.18 -48.19
C SER A 44 -21.57 10.34 -46.80
N THR A 45 -21.59 11.62 -46.43
CA THR A 45 -22.42 12.46 -45.57
C THR A 45 -23.93 12.13 -45.49
N ALA A 46 -24.51 12.30 -44.29
CA ALA A 46 -25.82 12.92 -43.93
C ALA A 46 -26.26 12.35 -42.55
N ALA A 47 -26.39 13.07 -41.43
CA ALA A 47 -27.21 14.25 -41.11
C ALA A 47 -28.72 14.02 -41.33
N ASP A 48 -29.43 13.79 -40.22
CA ASP A 48 -30.79 14.26 -39.84
C ASP A 48 -31.43 13.28 -38.83
N THR A 49 -32.32 13.60 -37.88
CA THR A 49 -32.81 14.79 -37.16
C THR A 49 -34.03 14.28 -36.36
N GLU A 50 -34.18 14.71 -35.09
CA GLU A 50 -35.43 14.74 -34.27
C GLU A 50 -36.14 13.39 -33.95
N GLU A 51 -36.90 13.17 -32.87
CA GLU A 51 -37.56 14.02 -31.88
C GLU A 51 -37.93 13.15 -30.64
N THR A 52 -37.80 13.74 -29.45
CA THR A 52 -38.66 13.68 -28.25
C THR A 52 -39.41 12.39 -27.85
N GLU A 53 -39.14 11.90 -26.64
CA GLU A 53 -40.22 11.52 -25.70
C GLU A 53 -39.77 11.72 -24.23
N GLU A 54 -40.65 12.36 -23.47
CA GLU A 54 -40.55 12.70 -22.06
C GLU A 54 -40.82 11.49 -21.14
N ALA A 55 -40.47 11.68 -19.87
CA ALA A 55 -40.85 10.93 -18.66
C ALA A 55 -39.99 9.70 -18.30
N ASP A 56 -39.05 9.92 -17.38
CA ASP A 56 -39.29 9.42 -16.02
C ASP A 56 -38.49 10.25 -15.02
N ALA A 57 -39.22 11.04 -14.21
CA ALA A 57 -38.69 11.65 -13.01
C ALA A 57 -38.52 10.54 -11.97
N SER A 58 -37.40 9.82 -12.08
CA SER A 58 -36.91 9.00 -10.99
C SER A 58 -36.33 9.96 -9.95
N ASP A 59 -37.06 10.09 -8.84
CA ASP A 59 -36.53 10.53 -7.54
C ASP A 59 -35.40 9.55 -7.14
N ASP A 60 -34.25 9.66 -7.80
CA ASP A 60 -33.00 9.13 -7.28
C ASP A 60 -32.66 9.99 -6.07
N ALA A 61 -32.95 9.44 -4.89
CA ALA A 61 -32.41 9.94 -3.63
C ALA A 61 -30.92 10.27 -3.83
N PRO A 62 -30.42 11.40 -3.30
CA PRO A 62 -29.02 11.74 -3.45
C PRO A 62 -28.19 10.57 -2.92
N ALA A 63 -27.31 10.05 -3.78
CA ALA A 63 -26.24 9.17 -3.39
C ALA A 63 -25.57 9.77 -2.14
N ASP A 64 -25.24 8.92 -1.16
CA ASP A 64 -24.44 9.29 0.01
C ASP A 64 -23.09 9.85 -0.48
N ASP A 65 -23.05 11.14 -0.82
CA ASP A 65 -21.83 11.88 -1.09
C ASP A 65 -21.18 12.11 0.26
N THR A 66 -20.33 11.18 0.68
CA THR A 66 -19.52 11.32 1.89
C THR A 66 -18.50 12.41 1.61
N SER A 67 -18.93 13.65 1.76
CA SER A 67 -18.14 14.82 1.43
C SER A 67 -16.86 14.83 2.26
N ILE A 68 -15.78 15.40 1.73
CA ILE A 68 -14.51 15.59 2.48
C ILE A 68 -14.77 16.27 3.83
N LYS A 69 -15.79 17.14 3.88
CA LYS A 69 -16.26 17.78 5.11
C LYS A 69 -16.70 16.76 6.17
N ASP A 70 -17.46 15.73 5.82
CA ASP A 70 -17.92 14.73 6.78
C ASP A 70 -16.75 13.93 7.37
N VAL A 71 -15.73 13.66 6.55
CA VAL A 71 -14.49 12.99 6.98
C VAL A 71 -13.73 13.85 7.99
N LEU A 72 -13.60 15.15 7.72
CA LEU A 72 -12.91 16.10 8.60
C LEU A 72 -13.70 16.33 9.90
N ASP A 73 -15.02 16.51 9.82
CA ASP A 73 -15.89 16.67 10.97
C ASP A 73 -15.82 15.42 11.87
N ALA A 74 -15.81 14.22 11.28
CA ALA A 74 -15.63 12.96 12.02
C ALA A 74 -14.24 12.82 12.66
N ALA A 75 -13.22 13.47 12.08
CA ALA A 75 -11.87 13.57 12.62
C ALA A 75 -11.72 14.70 13.66
N GLY A 76 -12.77 15.48 13.95
CA GLY A 76 -12.70 16.62 14.87
C GLY A 76 -11.95 17.83 14.32
N VAL A 77 -11.79 17.91 12.99
CA VAL A 77 -11.10 19.02 12.30
C VAL A 77 -12.14 20.00 11.78
N ASP A 78 -12.12 21.23 12.32
CA ASP A 78 -13.02 22.31 11.91
C ASP A 78 -12.42 23.20 10.80
N ASP A 79 -13.27 24.03 10.19
CA ASP A 79 -12.87 24.92 9.09
C ASP A 79 -11.80 25.95 9.51
N ASP A 80 -11.74 26.34 10.79
CA ASP A 80 -10.71 27.26 11.30
C ASP A 80 -9.34 26.59 11.33
N LEU A 81 -9.27 25.33 11.76
CA LEU A 81 -8.05 24.53 11.71
C LEU A 81 -7.64 24.20 10.28
N VAL A 82 -8.61 23.92 9.39
CA VAL A 82 -8.37 23.76 7.94
C VAL A 82 -7.76 25.02 7.36
N ASN A 83 -8.27 26.21 7.70
CA ASN A 83 -7.74 27.48 7.20
C ASN A 83 -6.31 27.74 7.67
N ARG A 84 -6.00 27.50 8.94
CA ARG A 84 -4.63 27.64 9.47
C ARG A 84 -3.65 26.68 8.78
N LEU A 85 -4.06 25.43 8.56
CA LEU A 85 -3.26 24.48 7.79
C LEU A 85 -3.04 24.97 6.36
N GLY A 86 -4.10 25.48 5.73
CA GLY A 86 -4.05 26.06 4.39
C GLY A 86 -3.07 27.23 4.28
N GLU A 87 -3.08 28.16 5.23
CA GLU A 87 -2.14 29.28 5.27
C GLU A 87 -0.67 28.82 5.36
N VAL A 88 -0.40 27.81 6.19
CA VAL A 88 0.94 27.20 6.28
C VAL A 88 1.29 26.47 4.97
N GLY A 89 0.34 25.76 4.37
CA GLY A 89 0.52 25.08 3.09
C GLY A 89 0.82 26.05 1.95
N ASP A 90 0.05 27.13 1.84
CA ASP A 90 0.22 28.18 0.84
C ASP A 90 1.59 28.86 1.01
N ALA A 91 1.98 29.19 2.24
CA ALA A 91 3.28 29.82 2.52
C ALA A 91 4.48 28.92 2.19
N ASN A 92 4.32 27.60 2.31
CA ASN A 92 5.40 26.63 2.12
C ASN A 92 5.32 25.86 0.80
N GLY A 93 4.38 26.20 -0.08
CA GLY A 93 4.27 25.62 -1.43
C GLY A 93 3.55 24.28 -1.52
N TYR A 94 2.80 23.88 -0.49
CA TYR A 94 1.93 22.69 -0.49
C TYR A 94 0.53 22.95 -1.10
N GLY A 95 0.20 24.22 -1.40
CA GLY A 95 -1.01 24.61 -2.14
C GLY A 95 -0.80 24.61 -3.66
N LEU A 96 -1.25 25.66 -4.35
CA LEU A 96 -1.06 25.84 -5.81
C LEU A 96 0.33 26.41 -6.19
N GLY A 97 1.28 26.37 -5.26
CA GLY A 97 2.59 27.02 -5.35
C GLY A 97 2.83 27.98 -4.19
N VAL A 98 4.10 28.41 -4.03
CA VAL A 98 4.51 29.25 -2.89
C VAL A 98 3.81 30.61 -2.93
N GLY A 99 3.06 30.91 -1.87
CA GLY A 99 2.35 32.17 -1.67
C GLY A 99 1.06 32.34 -2.49
N VAL A 100 0.60 31.28 -3.16
CA VAL A 100 -0.69 31.29 -3.86
C VAL A 100 -1.77 30.84 -2.89
N GLU A 101 -2.70 31.74 -2.57
CA GLU A 101 -3.78 31.47 -1.64
C GLU A 101 -4.75 30.43 -2.21
N THR A 102 -4.97 29.35 -1.48
CA THR A 102 -5.96 28.32 -1.77
C THR A 102 -7.32 28.67 -1.16
N ASP A 103 -8.41 28.27 -1.81
CA ASP A 103 -9.75 28.39 -1.23
C ASP A 103 -10.03 27.28 -0.19
N LEU A 104 -11.15 27.41 0.54
CA LEU A 104 -11.50 26.46 1.60
C LEU A 104 -11.67 25.02 1.09
N GLU A 105 -12.16 24.83 -0.14
CA GLU A 105 -12.35 23.48 -0.70
C GLU A 105 -11.00 22.80 -0.94
N GLN A 106 -10.06 23.53 -1.53
CA GLN A 106 -8.69 23.07 -1.73
C GLN A 106 -7.99 22.78 -0.40
N ARG A 107 -8.17 23.64 0.60
CA ARG A 107 -7.60 23.45 1.95
C ARG A 107 -8.17 22.22 2.66
N ARG A 108 -9.46 21.91 2.47
CA ARG A 108 -10.07 20.68 3.00
C ARG A 108 -9.43 19.43 2.40
N GLY A 109 -9.06 19.47 1.11
CA GLY A 109 -8.28 18.40 0.47
C GLY A 109 -6.94 18.17 1.17
N LEU A 110 -6.17 19.23 1.41
CA LEU A 110 -4.91 19.15 2.17
C LEU A 110 -5.15 18.63 3.60
N ALA A 111 -6.16 19.16 4.29
CA ALA A 111 -6.49 18.75 5.66
C ALA A 111 -6.83 17.26 5.77
N ALA A 112 -7.54 16.71 4.79
CA ALA A 112 -7.89 15.29 4.79
C ALA A 112 -6.63 14.41 4.70
N LEU A 113 -5.67 14.77 3.84
CA LEU A 113 -4.37 14.09 3.76
C LEU A 113 -3.61 14.19 5.09
N GLN A 114 -3.64 15.36 5.73
CA GLN A 114 -2.90 15.56 6.98
C GLN A 114 -3.56 14.90 8.19
N VAL A 115 -4.88 14.70 8.20
CA VAL A 115 -5.55 13.84 9.19
C VAL A 115 -4.97 12.43 9.16
N ASP A 116 -4.68 11.90 7.98
CA ASP A 116 -4.05 10.59 7.83
C ASP A 116 -2.59 10.59 8.28
N THR A 117 -1.81 11.62 7.93
CA THR A 117 -0.46 11.81 8.47
C THR A 117 -0.47 11.80 10.00
N CYS A 118 -1.38 12.52 10.63
CA CYS A 118 -1.50 12.58 12.08
C CYS A 118 -1.82 11.22 12.71
N ARG A 119 -2.73 10.47 12.10
CA ARG A 119 -3.07 9.11 12.58
C ARG A 119 -1.88 8.17 12.43
N ASN A 120 -1.19 8.23 11.30
CA ASN A 120 0.01 7.44 11.02
C ASN A 120 1.16 7.76 12.00
N VAL A 121 1.31 9.01 12.41
CA VAL A 121 2.30 9.37 13.45
C VAL A 121 1.85 8.90 14.83
N ALA A 122 0.59 9.12 15.20
CA ALA A 122 0.07 8.80 16.53
C ALA A 122 0.20 7.31 16.89
N VAL A 123 0.23 6.46 15.88
CA VAL A 123 0.30 5.00 15.97
C VAL A 123 1.70 4.45 15.67
N GLY A 124 2.66 5.32 15.34
CA GLY A 124 4.06 4.95 15.08
C GLY A 124 4.38 4.46 13.66
N TYR A 125 3.42 4.53 12.72
CA TYR A 125 3.63 4.14 11.31
C TYR A 125 4.50 5.15 10.53
N ARG A 126 4.51 6.43 10.90
CA ARG A 126 5.50 7.39 10.37
C ARG A 126 6.17 8.11 11.51
N SER A 127 7.46 8.38 11.36
CA SER A 127 8.17 9.32 12.21
C SER A 127 8.07 10.74 11.62
N TRP A 128 8.24 11.76 12.47
CA TRP A 128 8.30 13.15 11.99
C TRP A 128 9.47 13.38 11.04
N ASP A 129 10.61 12.74 11.31
CA ASP A 129 11.79 12.83 10.45
C ASP A 129 11.54 12.14 9.10
N GLY A 130 10.84 11.00 9.09
CA GLY A 130 10.44 10.30 7.86
C GLY A 130 9.49 11.14 7.00
N ILE A 131 8.53 11.83 7.62
CA ILE A 131 7.63 12.77 6.92
C ILE A 131 8.43 13.91 6.27
N GLN A 132 9.35 14.54 7.02
CA GLN A 132 10.17 15.63 6.47
C GLN A 132 11.05 15.15 5.32
N ASN A 133 11.71 14.00 5.47
CA ASN A 133 12.57 13.44 4.42
C ASN A 133 11.76 13.08 3.16
N SER A 134 10.56 12.54 3.33
CA SER A 134 9.62 12.22 2.24
C SER A 134 9.21 13.49 1.49
N ASP A 135 8.88 14.57 2.20
CA ASP A 135 8.52 15.86 1.60
C ASP A 135 9.70 16.49 0.84
N VAL A 136 10.91 16.44 1.39
CA VAL A 136 12.14 16.89 0.71
C VAL A 136 12.39 16.05 -0.55
N GLY A 137 12.22 14.73 -0.48
CA GLY A 137 12.30 13.82 -1.63
C GLY A 137 11.24 14.12 -2.69
N GLY A 138 10.07 14.62 -2.28
CA GLY A 138 8.98 15.09 -3.14
C GLY A 138 9.22 16.46 -3.78
N GLY A 139 10.31 17.14 -3.43
CA GLY A 139 10.73 18.42 -4.03
C GLY A 139 10.52 19.65 -3.15
N ALA A 140 10.05 19.50 -1.90
CA ALA A 140 10.06 20.60 -0.93
C ALA A 140 11.51 20.94 -0.51
N THR A 141 11.75 22.18 -0.10
CA THR A 141 13.00 22.51 0.60
C THR A 141 12.98 21.96 2.03
N GLU A 142 14.15 21.75 2.63
CA GLU A 142 14.24 21.34 4.05
C GLU A 142 13.49 22.30 4.98
N GLU A 143 13.53 23.61 4.69
CA GLU A 143 12.82 24.63 5.48
C GLU A 143 11.30 24.51 5.35
N GLN A 144 10.79 24.26 4.14
CA GLN A 144 9.36 24.05 3.88
C GLN A 144 8.84 22.79 4.57
N ALA A 145 9.57 21.68 4.42
CA ALA A 145 9.23 20.41 5.05
C ALA A 145 9.24 20.50 6.58
N ALA A 146 10.27 21.15 7.15
CA ALA A 146 10.35 21.36 8.59
C ALA A 146 9.20 22.25 9.12
N ALA A 147 8.85 23.33 8.40
CA ALA A 147 7.76 24.21 8.80
C ALA A 147 6.39 23.50 8.78
N MET A 148 6.11 22.72 7.74
CA MET A 148 4.88 21.92 7.65
C MET A 148 4.84 20.87 8.76
N ALA A 149 5.90 20.08 8.93
CA ALA A 149 5.97 19.05 9.96
C ALA A 149 5.83 19.63 11.38
N ASP A 150 6.41 20.80 11.66
CA ASP A 150 6.29 21.45 12.96
C ASP A 150 4.85 21.91 13.23
N PHE A 151 4.16 22.51 12.25
CA PHE A 151 2.75 22.89 12.38
C PHE A 151 1.86 21.66 12.58
N LEU A 152 2.07 20.60 11.79
CA LEU A 152 1.33 19.35 11.95
C LEU A 152 1.50 18.79 13.36
N ARG A 153 2.74 18.74 13.85
CA ARG A 153 3.06 18.19 15.16
C ARG A 153 2.50 18.99 16.32
N THR A 154 2.57 20.32 16.24
CA THR A 154 2.30 21.20 17.38
C THR A 154 0.87 21.75 17.41
N GLU A 155 0.28 21.98 16.24
CA GLU A 155 -1.02 22.63 16.11
C GLU A 155 -2.08 21.69 15.55
N PHE A 156 -1.83 21.01 14.42
CA PHE A 156 -2.90 20.27 13.72
C PHE A 156 -3.23 18.90 14.34
N CYS A 157 -2.25 18.01 14.46
CA CYS A 157 -2.47 16.63 14.93
C CYS A 157 -3.03 16.50 16.35
N PRO A 158 -2.74 17.40 17.31
CA PRO A 158 -3.38 17.36 18.63
C PRO A 158 -4.91 17.49 18.61
N HIS A 159 -5.50 18.02 17.53
CA HIS A 159 -6.95 18.14 17.37
C HIS A 159 -7.58 16.95 16.62
N VAL A 160 -6.78 16.11 15.97
CA VAL A 160 -7.28 14.98 15.18
C VAL A 160 -7.73 13.86 16.13
N ALA A 161 -9.02 13.56 16.08
CA ALA A 161 -9.62 12.50 16.88
C ALA A 161 -9.03 11.13 16.49
N PRO A 162 -8.69 10.29 17.49
CA PRO A 162 -8.29 8.92 17.24
C PRO A 162 -9.48 8.15 16.65
N LEU A 163 -9.16 7.14 15.86
CA LEU A 163 -10.14 6.26 15.26
C LEU A 163 -10.94 5.53 16.36
N LYS A 164 -12.25 5.79 16.46
CA LYS A 164 -13.13 5.16 17.47
C LYS A 164 -13.25 3.66 17.21
N GLU A 165 -12.61 2.83 18.02
CA GLU A 165 -12.78 1.36 18.05
C GLU A 165 -14.27 0.98 18.28
N GLY A 166 -14.84 0.13 17.42
CA GLY A 166 -16.17 -0.45 17.64
C GLY A 166 -16.04 -1.80 18.34
N PRO A 167 -17.01 -2.23 19.18
CA PRO A 167 -16.97 -3.57 19.77
C PRO A 167 -17.12 -4.65 18.69
N LEU A 168 -16.31 -5.69 18.81
CA LEU A 168 -16.06 -6.68 17.76
C LEU A 168 -16.78 -8.00 18.08
N PRO A 169 -17.44 -8.66 17.12
CA PRO A 169 -18.00 -9.99 17.35
C PRO A 169 -16.89 -11.05 17.42
N GLU A 170 -17.15 -12.11 18.19
CA GLU A 170 -16.20 -13.18 18.42
C GLU A 170 -16.01 -14.06 17.17
N GLN A 171 -14.78 -14.21 16.70
CA GLN A 171 -14.38 -15.30 15.81
C GLN A 171 -13.38 -16.21 16.52
N THR A 172 -13.67 -17.52 16.49
CA THR A 172 -12.81 -18.58 17.04
C THR A 172 -11.82 -19.09 16.00
N LEU A 173 -10.59 -19.39 16.45
CA LEU A 173 -9.41 -19.86 15.69
C LEU A 173 -9.54 -21.21 14.95
N GLY A 174 -10.75 -21.65 14.61
CA GLY A 174 -10.94 -22.75 13.66
C GLY A 174 -10.72 -22.21 12.25
N GLY A 175 -9.46 -22.19 11.80
CA GLY A 175 -9.08 -21.74 10.45
C GLY A 175 -9.98 -22.40 9.38
N PRO A 176 -10.32 -21.68 8.31
CA PRO A 176 -11.36 -22.12 7.39
C PRO A 176 -10.96 -23.39 6.63
N THR A 177 -11.97 -24.18 6.25
CA THR A 177 -11.85 -25.22 5.24
C THR A 177 -11.44 -24.61 3.90
N GLU A 178 -10.61 -25.32 3.14
CA GLU A 178 -10.21 -24.93 1.78
C GLU A 178 -11.44 -24.75 0.88
N ASP A 179 -11.32 -23.90 -0.14
CA ASP A 179 -12.29 -23.83 -1.22
C ASP A 179 -12.23 -25.07 -2.13
N GLU A 180 -13.13 -25.14 -3.12
CA GLU A 180 -13.21 -26.26 -4.07
C GLU A 180 -11.91 -26.48 -4.88
N GLN A 181 -11.04 -25.47 -4.94
CA GLN A 181 -9.77 -25.49 -5.67
C GLN A 181 -8.58 -25.86 -4.76
N GLY A 182 -8.80 -26.02 -3.45
CA GLY A 182 -7.76 -26.22 -2.45
C GLY A 182 -7.13 -24.90 -1.97
N GLY A 183 -7.70 -23.76 -2.33
CA GLY A 183 -7.27 -22.43 -1.88
C GLY A 183 -7.73 -22.15 -0.45
N ARG A 184 -6.86 -21.53 0.34
CA ARG A 184 -7.19 -21.00 1.67
C ARG A 184 -6.36 -19.74 1.95
N GLY A 185 -7.05 -18.66 2.30
CA GLY A 185 -6.40 -17.42 2.72
C GLY A 185 -5.72 -16.69 1.57
N LEU A 186 -4.39 -16.72 1.52
CA LEU A 186 -3.64 -16.25 0.35
C LEU A 186 -4.03 -17.07 -0.89
N ALA A 187 -3.93 -16.43 -2.06
CA ALA A 187 -4.31 -16.98 -3.35
C ALA A 187 -5.81 -17.31 -3.54
N THR A 188 -6.69 -17.00 -2.58
CA THR A 188 -8.16 -17.04 -2.78
C THR A 188 -8.69 -15.69 -3.24
N THR A 189 -9.90 -15.67 -3.79
CA THR A 189 -10.56 -14.44 -4.26
C THR A 189 -11.06 -13.56 -3.10
N GLN A 190 -11.24 -12.26 -3.33
CA GLN A 190 -11.92 -11.36 -2.39
C GLN A 190 -13.30 -11.89 -1.96
N THR A 191 -14.09 -12.42 -2.90
CA THR A 191 -15.42 -12.96 -2.61
C THR A 191 -15.37 -14.10 -1.58
N TRP A 192 -14.35 -14.96 -1.64
CA TRP A 192 -14.16 -16.00 -0.62
C TRP A 192 -13.98 -15.40 0.78
N TRP A 193 -13.17 -14.33 0.89
CA TRP A 193 -12.93 -13.64 2.16
C TRP A 193 -14.19 -12.98 2.70
N GLU A 194 -14.97 -12.30 1.85
CA GLU A 194 -16.24 -11.67 2.23
C GLU A 194 -17.28 -12.66 2.77
N HIS A 195 -17.33 -13.87 2.21
CA HIS A 195 -18.23 -14.91 2.69
C HIS A 195 -17.76 -15.54 4.01
N ARG A 196 -16.47 -15.44 4.33
CA ARG A 196 -15.86 -16.21 5.42
C ARG A 196 -15.51 -15.39 6.66
N TYR A 197 -15.12 -14.14 6.47
CA TYR A 197 -14.66 -13.27 7.51
C TYR A 197 -15.48 -12.00 7.56
N GLN A 198 -15.68 -11.50 8.77
CA GLN A 198 -16.35 -10.23 8.94
C GLN A 198 -15.44 -9.10 8.44
N ARG A 199 -15.96 -8.28 7.52
CA ARG A 199 -15.32 -7.03 7.15
C ARG A 199 -15.33 -6.07 8.34
N VAL A 200 -14.19 -5.48 8.63
CA VAL A 200 -14.02 -4.46 9.67
C VAL A 200 -13.53 -3.16 9.03
N SER A 201 -13.51 -2.08 9.81
CA SER A 201 -13.02 -0.80 9.31
C SER A 201 -11.50 -0.86 9.15
N TRP A 202 -11.03 -0.74 7.91
CA TRP A 202 -9.61 -0.62 7.62
C TRP A 202 -8.97 0.51 8.40
N THR A 203 -9.55 1.70 8.32
CA THR A 203 -8.99 2.90 8.92
C THR A 203 -8.76 2.66 10.41
N LYS A 204 -9.72 2.05 11.11
CA LYS A 204 -9.62 1.78 12.55
C LYS A 204 -8.65 0.66 12.92
N GLU A 205 -8.60 -0.41 12.13
CA GLU A 205 -7.95 -1.67 12.53
C GLU A 205 -6.59 -1.88 11.89
N CYS A 206 -6.39 -1.32 10.68
CA CYS A 206 -5.23 -1.57 9.82
C CYS A 206 -4.40 -0.31 9.63
N ALA A 207 -5.02 0.85 9.35
CA ALA A 207 -4.24 2.06 9.02
C ALA A 207 -3.28 2.47 10.15
N ALA A 208 -3.66 2.16 11.39
CA ALA A 208 -2.81 2.38 12.56
C ALA A 208 -1.51 1.56 12.56
N GLN A 209 -1.37 0.52 11.75
CA GLN A 209 -0.29 -0.46 11.86
C GLN A 209 0.37 -0.72 10.51
N THR A 210 -0.40 -0.63 9.42
CA THR A 210 0.05 -0.86 8.05
C THR A 210 0.08 0.42 7.22
N GLY A 211 -0.37 1.56 7.78
CA GLY A 211 -0.53 2.82 7.06
C GLY A 211 -1.75 2.86 6.14
N GLN A 212 -1.87 3.96 5.41
CA GLN A 212 -2.92 4.12 4.40
C GLN A 212 -2.50 3.42 3.10
N PRO A 213 -3.38 2.60 2.51
CA PRO A 213 -3.07 1.83 1.32
C PRO A 213 -3.04 2.72 0.06
N LEU A 214 -2.38 2.25 -0.99
CA LEU A 214 -2.36 2.89 -2.31
C LEU A 214 -3.53 2.42 -3.21
N GLY A 215 -4.57 1.83 -2.64
CA GLY A 215 -5.74 1.32 -3.34
C GLY A 215 -6.94 1.11 -2.42
N ASP A 216 -7.97 0.38 -2.90
CA ASP A 216 -9.17 0.11 -2.11
C ASP A 216 -8.82 -0.81 -0.92
N PRO A 217 -8.94 -0.33 0.33
CA PRO A 217 -8.59 -1.13 1.49
C PRO A 217 -9.64 -2.20 1.80
N LEU A 218 -9.17 -3.37 2.22
CA LEU A 218 -9.99 -4.44 2.76
C LEU A 218 -9.41 -4.95 4.08
N ALA A 219 -10.22 -4.90 5.13
CA ALA A 219 -9.85 -5.43 6.44
C ALA A 219 -10.82 -6.52 6.87
N TYR A 220 -10.29 -7.66 7.26
CA TYR A 220 -11.06 -8.83 7.68
C TYR A 220 -10.61 -9.29 9.05
N ARG A 221 -11.55 -9.47 9.98
CA ARG A 221 -11.22 -10.04 11.29
C ARG A 221 -11.01 -11.54 11.19
N ILE A 222 -9.79 -12.00 11.44
CA ILE A 222 -9.41 -13.42 11.34
C ILE A 222 -9.30 -14.12 12.70
N ALA A 223 -9.15 -13.34 13.77
CA ALA A 223 -9.23 -13.81 15.15
C ALA A 223 -9.73 -12.68 16.06
N ARG A 224 -10.02 -13.01 17.34
CA ARG A 224 -10.38 -12.00 18.35
C ARG A 224 -9.34 -10.88 18.44
N ASP A 225 -8.07 -11.25 18.32
CA ASP A 225 -6.90 -10.39 18.49
C ASP A 225 -6.13 -10.15 17.19
N ALA A 226 -6.67 -10.53 16.02
CA ALA A 226 -5.96 -10.39 14.75
C ALA A 226 -6.88 -9.97 13.60
N VAL A 227 -6.38 -9.05 12.79
CA VAL A 227 -7.02 -8.53 11.59
C VAL A 227 -6.09 -8.76 10.40
N MET A 228 -6.64 -9.28 9.31
CA MET A 228 -5.97 -9.30 8.01
C MET A 228 -6.31 -8.00 7.29
N CYS A 229 -5.27 -7.35 6.79
CA CYS A 229 -5.31 -6.09 6.06
C CYS A 229 -4.77 -6.37 4.67
N ALA A 230 -5.59 -6.25 3.64
CA ALA A 230 -5.19 -6.31 2.25
C ALA A 230 -5.62 -5.08 1.45
N GLU A 231 -4.90 -4.81 0.37
CA GLU A 231 -5.37 -3.93 -0.70
C GLU A 231 -6.13 -4.75 -1.74
N VAL A 232 -7.18 -4.18 -2.36
CA VAL A 232 -7.85 -4.83 -3.49
C VAL A 232 -6.80 -5.12 -4.55
N PRO A 233 -6.65 -6.40 -4.95
CA PRO A 233 -5.64 -6.76 -5.93
C PRO A 233 -5.90 -6.03 -7.24
N ARG A 234 -4.87 -5.39 -7.81
CA ARG A 234 -4.94 -4.83 -9.16
C ARG A 234 -5.39 -5.93 -10.14
N ALA A 235 -6.01 -5.54 -11.26
CA ALA A 235 -6.60 -6.45 -12.25
C ALA A 235 -5.71 -7.65 -12.66
N GLN A 236 -4.39 -7.52 -12.53
CA GLN A 236 -3.40 -8.56 -12.81
C GLN A 236 -3.52 -9.83 -11.95
N ALA A 237 -4.07 -9.76 -10.74
CA ALA A 237 -4.19 -10.93 -9.86
C ALA A 237 -5.57 -11.63 -9.93
N LYS A 238 -6.42 -11.29 -10.91
CA LYS A 238 -7.79 -11.83 -11.06
C LYS A 238 -8.60 -11.76 -9.74
N GLY A 239 -8.39 -10.71 -8.94
CA GLY A 239 -9.06 -10.51 -7.65
C GLY A 239 -8.60 -11.43 -6.52
N ARG A 240 -7.41 -12.06 -6.63
CA ARG A 240 -6.79 -12.87 -5.58
C ARG A 240 -5.75 -12.08 -4.78
N PHE A 241 -5.70 -12.32 -3.48
CA PHE A 241 -4.65 -11.74 -2.63
C PHE A 241 -3.32 -12.48 -2.81
N VAL A 242 -2.27 -11.75 -3.19
CA VAL A 242 -0.89 -12.26 -3.30
C VAL A 242 0.00 -11.80 -2.16
N ALA A 243 -0.40 -10.74 -1.47
CA ALA A 243 0.21 -10.24 -0.25
C ALA A 243 -0.87 -9.64 0.66
N VAL A 244 -0.73 -9.83 1.96
CA VAL A 244 -1.59 -9.26 3.00
C VAL A 244 -0.75 -8.95 4.24
N ASP A 245 -1.18 -7.97 5.02
CA ASP A 245 -0.71 -7.77 6.37
C ASP A 245 -1.61 -8.48 7.37
N VAL A 246 -1.02 -9.03 8.43
CA VAL A 246 -1.75 -9.54 9.60
C VAL A 246 -1.32 -8.74 10.82
N VAL A 247 -2.28 -8.03 11.40
CA VAL A 247 -2.06 -7.13 12.53
C VAL A 247 -2.68 -7.72 13.78
N PHE A 248 -1.89 -7.83 14.85
CA PHE A 248 -2.37 -8.25 16.16
C PHE A 248 -2.74 -7.05 17.04
N ALA A 249 -3.80 -7.16 17.83
CA ALA A 249 -4.21 -6.13 18.79
C ALA A 249 -3.13 -5.88 19.86
N SER A 250 -2.32 -6.89 20.19
CA SER A 250 -1.14 -6.77 21.07
C SER A 250 -0.06 -7.75 20.58
N PRO A 251 1.24 -7.48 20.84
CA PRO A 251 2.30 -8.37 20.41
C PRO A 251 2.12 -9.79 20.95
N VAL A 252 2.14 -10.79 20.06
CA VAL A 252 1.99 -12.22 20.39
C VAL A 252 3.33 -12.96 20.23
N GLY A 253 3.48 -14.14 20.81
CA GLY A 253 4.68 -14.95 20.58
C GLY A 253 4.75 -15.52 19.16
N ALA A 254 5.96 -15.76 18.65
CA ALA A 254 6.20 -16.29 17.30
C ALA A 254 5.40 -17.57 16.96
N ASP A 255 5.23 -18.50 17.90
CA ASP A 255 4.40 -19.72 17.69
C ASP A 255 2.92 -19.39 17.40
N ARG A 256 2.35 -18.42 18.13
CA ARG A 256 0.96 -17.97 17.91
C ARG A 256 0.83 -17.28 16.56
N ALA A 257 1.82 -16.46 16.19
CA ALA A 257 1.91 -15.80 14.89
C ALA A 257 2.02 -16.82 13.73
N GLY A 258 2.92 -17.80 13.84
CA GLY A 258 3.09 -18.88 12.87
C GLY A 258 1.81 -19.69 12.66
N LYS A 259 1.09 -20.02 13.74
CA LYS A 259 -0.23 -20.68 13.63
C LYS A 259 -1.26 -19.83 12.90
N THR A 260 -1.24 -18.50 13.08
CA THR A 260 -2.10 -17.60 12.29
C THR A 260 -1.72 -17.67 10.81
N VAL A 261 -0.44 -17.53 10.47
CA VAL A 261 0.02 -17.58 9.07
C VAL A 261 -0.35 -18.89 8.41
N LEU A 262 -0.08 -20.03 9.06
CA LEU A 262 -0.43 -21.35 8.51
C LEU A 262 -1.94 -21.52 8.29
N SER A 263 -2.79 -20.84 9.07
CA SER A 263 -4.24 -20.84 8.85
C SER A 263 -4.68 -20.05 7.62
N LEU A 264 -3.81 -19.18 7.11
CA LEU A 264 -4.01 -18.35 5.92
C LEU A 264 -3.28 -18.87 4.68
N LEU A 265 -2.62 -20.03 4.76
CA LEU A 265 -1.98 -20.72 3.63
C LEU A 265 -2.72 -22.02 3.31
N PRO A 266 -2.58 -22.64 2.13
CA PRO A 266 -3.16 -23.96 1.85
C PRO A 266 -2.82 -25.02 2.91
N SER A 267 -3.65 -26.06 2.99
CA SER A 267 -3.40 -27.18 3.91
C SER A 267 -2.08 -27.89 3.57
N GLY A 268 -1.40 -28.37 4.61
CA GLY A 268 -0.07 -28.95 4.48
C GLY A 268 1.06 -27.94 4.39
N ALA A 269 0.77 -26.63 4.39
CA ALA A 269 1.80 -25.61 4.52
C ALA A 269 2.63 -25.83 5.80
N SER A 270 3.94 -25.63 5.70
CA SER A 270 4.87 -25.79 6.82
C SER A 270 6.02 -24.80 6.73
N VAL A 271 6.53 -24.39 7.89
CA VAL A 271 7.76 -23.59 7.98
C VAL A 271 8.93 -24.39 7.40
N SER A 272 9.71 -23.75 6.54
CA SER A 272 10.89 -24.31 5.90
C SER A 272 12.18 -23.63 6.31
N GLY A 273 12.13 -22.37 6.74
CA GLY A 273 13.31 -21.59 7.11
C GLY A 273 12.91 -20.34 7.87
N GLU A 274 13.83 -19.86 8.70
CA GLU A 274 13.72 -18.64 9.48
C GLU A 274 15.05 -17.90 9.40
N THR A 275 14.99 -16.60 9.11
CA THR A 275 16.17 -15.73 8.97
C THR A 275 15.85 -14.40 9.64
N GLU A 276 16.70 -13.96 10.58
CA GLU A 276 16.60 -12.60 11.11
C GLU A 276 17.13 -11.61 10.08
N GLY A 277 16.37 -10.52 9.87
CA GLY A 277 16.70 -9.43 8.97
C GLY A 277 16.89 -8.12 9.72
N THR A 278 17.53 -7.17 9.06
CA THR A 278 17.66 -5.78 9.51
C THR A 278 17.16 -4.84 8.42
N ASN A 279 16.81 -3.63 8.83
CA ASN A 279 16.54 -2.58 7.86
C ASN A 279 17.80 -2.33 6.99
N PRO A 280 17.63 -1.99 5.72
CA PRO A 280 18.75 -1.66 4.83
C PRO A 280 19.42 -0.34 5.24
N ASP A 281 20.68 -0.14 4.83
CA ASP A 281 21.49 1.04 5.18
C ASP A 281 20.87 2.41 4.81
N TRP A 282 19.94 2.43 3.85
CA TRP A 282 19.23 3.66 3.47
C TRP A 282 18.07 4.00 4.40
N SER A 283 17.61 3.05 5.21
CA SER A 283 16.53 3.26 6.17
C SER A 283 16.97 4.25 7.25
N PRO A 284 16.16 5.26 7.57
CA PRO A 284 16.39 6.11 8.73
C PRO A 284 16.09 5.40 10.07
N LEU A 285 15.56 4.18 10.04
CA LEU A 285 15.14 3.42 11.22
C LEU A 285 16.14 2.31 11.55
N ASP A 286 16.58 2.26 12.81
CA ASP A 286 17.32 1.12 13.36
C ASP A 286 16.32 0.01 13.72
N GLY A 287 15.98 -0.83 12.74
CA GLY A 287 14.96 -1.87 12.86
C GLY A 287 15.40 -3.27 12.43
N GLY A 288 14.61 -4.26 12.85
CA GLY A 288 14.81 -5.66 12.44
C GLY A 288 13.52 -6.47 12.46
N CYS A 289 13.57 -7.61 11.78
CA CYS A 289 12.42 -8.48 11.55
C CYS A 289 12.84 -9.95 11.56
N LEU A 290 11.87 -10.86 11.58
CA LEU A 290 12.09 -12.27 11.33
C LEU A 290 11.39 -12.66 10.03
N ALA A 291 12.17 -13.00 9.00
CA ALA A 291 11.64 -13.59 7.77
C ALA A 291 11.46 -15.10 7.95
N VAL A 292 10.28 -15.59 7.59
CA VAL A 292 9.89 -17.00 7.70
C VAL A 292 9.44 -17.49 6.33
N ASP A 293 10.09 -18.51 5.80
CA ASP A 293 9.70 -19.15 4.56
C ASP A 293 8.76 -20.33 4.84
N PHE A 294 7.71 -20.44 4.04
CA PHE A 294 6.71 -21.50 4.10
C PHE A 294 6.70 -22.28 2.80
N ARG A 295 6.81 -23.60 2.91
CA ARG A 295 6.51 -24.49 1.79
C ARG A 295 5.02 -24.76 1.77
N ALA A 296 4.35 -24.50 0.65
CA ALA A 296 2.93 -24.74 0.46
C ALA A 296 2.65 -25.19 -0.98
N ASP A 297 2.78 -26.50 -1.25
CA ASP A 297 2.68 -27.05 -2.62
C ASP A 297 1.32 -26.76 -3.30
N GLY A 298 0.26 -26.54 -2.51
CA GLY A 298 -1.05 -26.13 -3.02
C GLY A 298 -1.06 -24.75 -3.68
N LEU A 299 -0.16 -23.83 -3.29
CA LEU A 299 -0.11 -22.47 -3.86
C LEU A 299 0.21 -22.48 -5.34
N ALA A 300 1.18 -23.29 -5.77
CA ALA A 300 1.56 -23.39 -7.18
C ALA A 300 0.37 -23.79 -8.06
N LYS A 301 -0.48 -24.71 -7.58
CA LYS A 301 -1.69 -25.13 -8.30
C LYS A 301 -2.72 -24.01 -8.42
N VAL A 302 -2.94 -23.25 -7.34
CA VAL A 302 -3.93 -22.16 -7.32
C VAL A 302 -3.45 -20.97 -8.18
N LEU A 303 -2.15 -20.71 -8.18
CA LEU A 303 -1.52 -19.59 -8.89
C LEU A 303 -1.12 -19.90 -10.34
N ALA A 304 -1.33 -21.13 -10.82
CA ALA A 304 -0.92 -21.58 -12.16
C ALA A 304 -1.48 -20.73 -13.32
N ASP A 305 -2.63 -20.07 -13.11
CA ASP A 305 -3.27 -19.21 -14.11
C ASP A 305 -2.83 -17.72 -14.01
N GLY A 306 -1.84 -17.41 -13.17
CA GLY A 306 -1.27 -16.08 -12.98
C GLY A 306 -0.09 -15.79 -13.91
N PRO A 307 0.39 -14.53 -13.95
CA PRO A 307 1.63 -14.20 -14.65
C PRO A 307 2.84 -14.76 -13.89
N GLY A 308 3.69 -15.53 -14.57
CA GLY A 308 4.93 -16.10 -14.02
C GLY A 308 4.86 -17.61 -13.76
N ASP A 309 5.99 -18.19 -13.37
CA ASP A 309 6.04 -19.60 -13.00
C ASP A 309 5.44 -19.77 -11.60
N PRO A 310 4.44 -20.67 -11.42
CA PRO A 310 3.79 -20.86 -10.13
C PRO A 310 4.78 -21.40 -9.10
N ASP A 311 4.95 -20.65 -8.01
CA ASP A 311 5.91 -20.99 -6.97
C ASP A 311 5.21 -21.66 -5.76
N PRO A 312 5.66 -22.85 -5.30
CA PRO A 312 5.13 -23.51 -4.09
C PRO A 312 5.59 -22.89 -2.77
N TRP A 313 6.01 -21.63 -2.77
CA TRP A 313 6.48 -20.91 -1.59
C TRP A 313 5.53 -19.78 -1.18
N ALA A 314 5.53 -19.49 0.11
CA ALA A 314 5.07 -18.24 0.68
C ALA A 314 6.13 -17.77 1.68
N HIS A 315 6.10 -16.49 2.02
CA HIS A 315 6.96 -15.92 3.04
C HIS A 315 6.13 -15.05 3.98
N GLY A 316 6.59 -14.96 5.23
CA GLY A 316 6.06 -14.03 6.21
C GLY A 316 7.19 -13.24 6.84
N ILE A 317 7.09 -11.91 6.85
CA ILE A 317 8.04 -11.03 7.54
C ILE A 317 7.39 -10.55 8.83
N TYR A 318 8.00 -10.88 9.96
CA TYR A 318 7.42 -10.73 11.30
C TYR A 318 8.05 -9.52 11.98
N TYR A 319 7.23 -8.55 12.34
CA TYR A 319 7.65 -7.30 12.97
C TYR A 319 7.18 -7.24 14.42
N SER A 320 8.07 -6.82 15.33
CA SER A 320 7.74 -6.73 16.76
C SER A 320 6.87 -5.53 17.12
N ASP A 321 7.10 -4.38 16.49
CA ASP A 321 6.32 -3.17 16.72
C ASP A 321 5.55 -2.71 15.47
N GLY A 322 6.00 -3.10 14.27
CA GLY A 322 5.34 -2.82 12.99
C GLY A 322 6.35 -2.61 11.87
N ALA A 323 5.85 -2.28 10.68
CA ALA A 323 6.65 -1.88 9.53
C ALA A 323 6.10 -0.60 8.91
N THR A 324 6.98 0.16 8.28
CA THR A 324 6.67 1.40 7.54
C THR A 324 7.28 1.32 6.14
N GLU A 325 7.06 2.34 5.31
CA GLU A 325 7.77 2.50 4.03
C GLU A 325 9.30 2.60 4.20
N ASP A 326 9.75 2.98 5.40
CA ASP A 326 11.16 3.12 5.77
C ASP A 326 11.74 1.82 6.36
N GLY A 327 10.95 0.76 6.56
CA GLY A 327 11.39 -0.53 7.11
C GLY A 327 10.75 -0.88 8.46
N ALA A 328 11.34 -1.84 9.19
CA ALA A 328 10.86 -2.27 10.49
C ALA A 328 10.96 -1.15 11.55
N VAL A 329 9.93 -1.02 12.38
CA VAL A 329 9.96 -0.17 13.56
C VAL A 329 10.62 -0.94 14.70
N GLY A 330 11.86 -0.60 15.03
CA GLY A 330 12.60 -1.20 16.14
C GLY A 330 13.08 -2.64 15.90
N PRO A 331 13.85 -3.22 16.84
CA PRO A 331 14.43 -4.55 16.68
C PRO A 331 13.39 -5.66 16.86
N TYR A 332 13.62 -6.80 16.21
CA TYR A 332 12.84 -8.00 16.48
C TYR A 332 13.11 -8.54 17.90
N THR A 333 12.04 -8.82 18.64
CA THR A 333 12.08 -9.19 20.08
C THR A 333 11.59 -10.62 20.36
N GLY A 334 11.26 -11.39 19.31
CA GLY A 334 10.58 -12.69 19.46
C GLY A 334 9.07 -12.59 19.70
N LYS A 335 8.54 -11.36 19.80
CA LYS A 335 7.10 -11.07 19.75
C LYS A 335 6.74 -10.46 18.40
N VAL A 336 5.49 -10.61 18.00
CA VAL A 336 4.99 -10.25 16.67
C VAL A 336 3.74 -9.41 16.83
N LYS A 337 3.78 -8.19 16.30
CA LYS A 337 2.65 -7.27 16.23
C LYS A 337 2.06 -7.20 14.83
N GLN A 338 2.90 -7.30 13.81
CA GLN A 338 2.52 -7.30 12.40
C GLN A 338 3.25 -8.41 11.64
N ILE A 339 2.59 -8.99 10.64
CA ILE A 339 3.19 -9.92 9.69
C ILE A 339 2.85 -9.44 8.28
N LEU A 340 3.85 -9.19 7.44
CA LEU A 340 3.65 -9.11 6.00
C LEU A 340 3.72 -10.52 5.42
N LEU A 341 2.60 -11.04 4.92
CA LEU A 341 2.48 -12.40 4.40
C LEU A 341 2.26 -12.36 2.87
N GLY A 342 3.18 -12.93 2.11
CA GLY A 342 3.16 -12.92 0.65
C GLY A 342 3.38 -14.30 0.02
N THR A 343 2.99 -14.43 -1.25
CA THR A 343 3.33 -15.60 -2.09
C THR A 343 4.76 -15.48 -2.64
N GLY A 344 5.41 -16.61 -2.90
CA GLY A 344 6.81 -16.67 -3.31
C GLY A 344 7.76 -16.75 -2.11
N LYS A 345 9.05 -16.95 -2.39
CA LYS A 345 10.10 -17.02 -1.37
C LYS A 345 10.71 -15.64 -1.09
N ASN A 346 11.06 -15.36 0.17
CA ASN A 346 11.85 -14.18 0.48
C ASN A 346 13.33 -14.50 0.25
N GLU A 347 13.85 -14.20 -0.94
CA GLU A 347 15.26 -14.45 -1.25
C GLU A 347 16.14 -13.34 -0.67
N PRO A 348 17.19 -13.70 0.09
CA PRO A 348 18.19 -12.71 0.52
C PRO A 348 18.79 -11.99 -0.69
N SER A 349 19.23 -10.75 -0.49
CA SER A 349 20.02 -10.03 -1.48
C SER A 349 21.34 -10.74 -1.77
N ALA A 350 22.07 -10.29 -2.80
CA ALA A 350 23.30 -10.95 -3.27
C ALA A 350 24.44 -11.01 -2.22
N ASP A 351 24.38 -10.14 -1.21
CA ASP A 351 25.25 -10.09 -0.02
C ASP A 351 24.76 -11.01 1.12
N GLY A 352 23.59 -11.64 0.97
CA GLY A 352 22.98 -12.52 1.96
C GLY A 352 22.13 -11.80 3.00
N GLU A 353 21.90 -10.49 2.85
CA GLU A 353 21.04 -9.75 3.75
C GLU A 353 19.56 -10.00 3.44
N THR A 354 18.74 -10.10 4.49
CA THR A 354 17.29 -10.17 4.34
C THR A 354 16.73 -8.84 4.77
N ALA A 355 16.25 -8.06 3.80
CA ALA A 355 15.70 -6.74 4.07
C ALA A 355 14.37 -6.86 4.82
N CYS A 356 14.27 -6.03 5.85
CA CYS A 356 13.02 -5.57 6.43
C CYS A 356 12.62 -4.25 5.76
#